data_AF-A0A496ZT47-F1
#
_entry.id   AF-A0A496ZT47-F1
#
_cell.length_a   1.000
_cell.length_b   1.000
_cell.length_c   1.000
_cell.angle_alpha   90.00
_cell.angle_beta   90.00
_cell.angle_gamma   90.00
#
_symmetry.space_group_name_H-M   'P 1'
#
loop_
_entity.id
_entity.type
_entity.pdbx_description
1 polymer ?
#
loop_
_entity_poly.entity_id
_entity_poly.type
_entity_poly.pdbx_seq_one_letter_code
_entity_poly.pdbx_strand_id
1 'polypeptide(L)'
;MKKEEIIKENLPLIKSIANKYKDYGIPLDDLIQDGLIGLWESIEKFDPKKGTKFSTYATYWIKKRILEALERERKTSLNALSLNENIKISKVENKTTTENIKYNQQTFANLEDFPELEKKVLTLLYGLADNNSYDLTQISKILDLPRERVRQIKEKGLRRLRRIQQHKYKSE
;
A
#
# COMPACT_ATOMS: atom_id res chain seq x y z
N MET A 1 30.16 -9.54 -21.02
CA MET A 1 28.77 -9.64 -20.56
C MET A 1 28.18 -8.25 -20.48
N LYS A 2 27.04 -7.98 -21.13
CA LYS A 2 26.38 -6.68 -21.03
C LYS A 2 25.70 -6.60 -19.65
N LYS A 3 25.75 -5.44 -18.97
CA LYS A 3 25.15 -5.24 -17.63
C LYS A 3 23.67 -5.66 -17.60
N GLU A 4 22.96 -5.44 -18.70
CA GLU A 4 21.55 -5.82 -18.91
C GLU A 4 21.28 -7.32 -18.80
N GLU A 5 22.24 -8.14 -19.22
CA GLU A 5 22.14 -9.60 -19.23
C GLU A 5 22.24 -10.15 -17.80
N ILE A 6 23.19 -9.63 -17.01
CA ILE A 6 23.33 -9.93 -15.57
C ILE A 6 22.03 -9.62 -14.84
N ILE A 7 21.40 -8.48 -15.15
CA ILE A 7 20.17 -8.06 -14.48
C ILE A 7 19.03 -9.03 -14.75
N LYS A 8 18.85 -9.43 -16.02
CA LYS A 8 17.78 -10.35 -16.42
C LYS A 8 17.94 -11.71 -15.75
N GLU A 9 19.17 -12.22 -15.67
CA GLU A 9 19.47 -13.49 -15.02
C GLU A 9 19.18 -13.47 -13.51
N ASN A 10 19.38 -12.33 -12.85
CA ASN A 10 19.26 -12.20 -11.39
C ASN A 10 17.88 -11.69 -10.93
N LEU A 11 16.93 -11.47 -11.84
CA LEU A 11 15.54 -11.11 -11.51
C LEU A 11 14.86 -12.08 -10.52
N PRO A 12 14.98 -13.42 -10.64
CA PRO A 12 14.37 -14.35 -9.70
C PRO A 12 14.91 -14.18 -8.27
N LEU A 13 16.21 -13.91 -8.12
CA LEU A 13 16.83 -13.64 -6.83
C LEU A 13 16.23 -12.36 -6.21
N ILE A 14 16.18 -11.27 -6.97
CA ILE A 14 15.57 -10.00 -6.52
C ILE A 14 14.12 -10.21 -6.11
N LYS A 15 13.32 -10.89 -6.94
CA LYS A 15 11.91 -11.15 -6.67
C LYS A 15 11.72 -11.98 -5.39
N SER A 16 12.58 -12.96 -5.14
CA SER A 16 12.54 -13.76 -3.90
C SER A 16 12.87 -12.95 -2.65
N ILE A 17 13.79 -11.98 -2.75
CA ILE A 17 14.13 -11.07 -1.65
C ILE A 17 13.00 -10.07 -1.44
N ALA A 18 12.54 -9.41 -2.50
CA ALA A 18 11.48 -8.39 -2.45
C ALA A 18 10.15 -8.94 -1.94
N ASN A 19 9.81 -10.19 -2.27
CA ASN A 19 8.59 -10.84 -1.78
C ASN A 19 8.51 -10.92 -0.24
N LYS A 20 9.65 -10.91 0.46
CA LYS A 20 9.68 -10.88 1.94
C LYS A 20 9.18 -9.55 2.51
N TYR A 21 9.16 -8.49 1.69
CA TYR A 21 8.82 -7.12 2.08
C TYR A 21 7.51 -6.60 1.45
N LYS A 22 6.77 -7.45 0.72
CA LYS A 22 5.57 -7.05 -0.04
C LYS A 22 4.43 -6.47 0.81
N ASP A 23 4.40 -6.81 2.10
CA ASP A 23 3.31 -6.42 3.02
C ASP A 23 3.63 -5.14 3.82
N TYR A 24 4.78 -4.51 3.58
CA TYR A 24 5.26 -3.32 4.31
C TYR A 24 4.82 -1.99 3.68
N GLY A 25 3.82 -2.01 2.80
CA GLY A 25 3.17 -0.80 2.30
C GLY A 25 3.74 -0.19 1.02
N ILE A 26 4.82 -0.75 0.47
CA ILE A 26 5.34 -0.41 -0.85
C ILE A 26 4.90 -1.49 -1.86
N PRO A 27 4.42 -1.13 -3.06
CA PRO A 27 4.11 -2.08 -4.13
C PRO A 27 5.28 -3.02 -4.44
N LEU A 28 4.98 -4.29 -4.76
CA LEU A 28 6.02 -5.28 -5.05
C LEU A 28 6.93 -4.87 -6.22
N ASP A 29 6.35 -4.24 -7.25
CA ASP A 29 7.10 -3.80 -8.42
C ASP A 29 8.11 -2.69 -8.07
N ASP A 30 7.77 -1.80 -7.14
CA ASP A 30 8.67 -0.75 -6.66
C ASP A 30 9.80 -1.34 -5.80
N LEU A 31 9.50 -2.32 -4.95
CA LEU A 31 10.52 -3.08 -4.21
C LEU A 31 11.47 -3.82 -5.14
N ILE A 32 10.96 -4.38 -6.25
CA ILE A 32 11.78 -5.01 -7.28
C ILE A 32 12.66 -3.97 -7.98
N GLN A 33 12.13 -2.79 -8.30
CA GLN A 33 12.91 -1.71 -8.91
C GLN A 33 14.04 -1.23 -8.00
N ASP A 34 13.78 -0.96 -6.72
CA ASP A 34 14.83 -0.62 -5.76
C ASP A 34 15.83 -1.79 -5.60
N GLY A 35 15.37 -3.04 -5.62
CA GLY A 35 16.24 -4.21 -5.62
C GLY A 35 17.17 -4.29 -6.86
N LEU A 36 16.67 -3.93 -8.05
CA LEU A 36 17.46 -3.85 -9.28
C LEU A 36 18.55 -2.78 -9.19
N ILE A 37 18.24 -1.64 -8.56
CA ILE A 37 19.24 -0.59 -8.27
C ILE A 37 20.33 -1.12 -7.33
N GLY A 38 19.94 -1.85 -6.27
CA GLY A 38 20.91 -2.49 -5.37
C GLY A 38 21.81 -3.51 -6.07
N LEU A 39 21.26 -4.32 -6.99
CA LEU A 39 22.06 -5.22 -7.81
C LEU A 39 23.07 -4.43 -8.68
N TRP A 40 22.63 -3.35 -9.33
CA TRP A 40 23.51 -2.46 -10.10
C TRP A 40 24.68 -1.95 -9.27
N GLU A 41 24.40 -1.40 -8.09
CA GLU A 41 25.46 -0.91 -7.19
C GLU A 41 26.43 -2.02 -6.79
N SER A 42 25.94 -3.24 -6.60
CA SER A 42 26.79 -4.38 -6.29
C SER A 42 27.72 -4.72 -7.44
N ILE A 43 27.26 -4.66 -8.70
CA ILE A 43 28.08 -4.94 -9.88
C ILE A 43 29.22 -3.92 -9.99
N GLU A 44 28.94 -2.64 -9.69
CA GLU A 44 29.93 -1.57 -9.80
C GLU A 44 30.99 -1.61 -8.68
N LYS A 45 30.59 -2.06 -7.49
CA LYS A 45 31.45 -2.05 -6.29
C LYS A 45 32.09 -3.41 -5.98
N PHE A 46 31.74 -4.45 -6.71
CA PHE A 46 32.22 -5.81 -6.44
C PHE A 46 33.70 -5.95 -6.79
N ASP A 47 34.46 -6.49 -5.84
CA ASP A 47 35.87 -6.83 -6.02
C ASP A 47 36.06 -8.35 -5.78
N PRO A 48 36.31 -9.14 -6.84
CA PRO A 48 36.53 -10.58 -6.72
C PRO A 48 37.73 -10.95 -5.84
N LYS A 49 38.72 -10.05 -5.69
CA LYS A 49 39.94 -10.33 -4.92
C LYS A 49 39.67 -10.44 -3.41
N LYS A 50 38.52 -9.96 -2.94
CA LYS A 50 38.09 -10.03 -1.54
C LYS A 50 37.54 -11.39 -1.12
N GLY A 51 37.48 -12.38 -2.02
CA GLY A 51 37.20 -13.78 -1.69
C GLY A 51 35.73 -14.12 -1.40
N THR A 52 34.79 -13.19 -1.58
CA THR A 52 33.35 -13.45 -1.40
C THR A 52 32.66 -13.72 -2.73
N LYS A 53 31.70 -14.64 -2.73
CA LYS A 53 30.87 -14.90 -3.92
C LYS A 53 30.02 -13.66 -4.25
N PHE A 54 29.91 -13.34 -5.54
CA PHE A 54 29.11 -12.21 -6.01
C PHE A 54 27.65 -12.29 -5.53
N SER A 55 27.05 -13.48 -5.52
CA SER A 55 25.67 -13.68 -5.04
C SER A 55 25.47 -13.22 -3.59
N THR A 56 26.43 -13.50 -2.71
CA THR A 56 26.42 -13.06 -1.30
C THR A 56 26.53 -11.54 -1.23
N TYR A 57 27.44 -10.96 -2.00
CA TYR A 57 27.63 -9.51 -2.06
C TYR A 57 26.39 -8.78 -2.60
N ALA A 58 25.84 -9.24 -3.72
CA ALA A 58 24.64 -8.69 -4.34
C ALA A 58 23.43 -8.76 -3.40
N THR A 59 23.26 -9.87 -2.67
CA THR A 59 22.16 -10.03 -1.70
C THR A 59 22.17 -8.91 -0.64
N TYR A 60 23.35 -8.50 -0.16
CA TYR A 60 23.47 -7.38 0.78
C TYR A 60 22.95 -6.07 0.17
N TRP A 61 23.41 -5.71 -1.03
CA TRP A 61 23.04 -4.45 -1.67
C TRP A 61 21.57 -4.38 -2.07
N ILE A 62 21.03 -5.49 -2.60
CA ILE A 62 19.59 -5.62 -2.91
C ILE A 62 18.77 -5.38 -1.64
N LYS A 63 19.11 -6.08 -0.54
CA LYS A 63 18.40 -5.94 0.73
C LYS A 63 18.54 -4.54 1.31
N LYS A 64 19.75 -3.96 1.27
CA LYS A 64 20.02 -2.59 1.74
C LYS A 64 19.12 -1.60 1.02
N ARG A 65 19.05 -1.66 -0.31
CA ARG A 65 18.28 -0.71 -1.11
C ARG A 65 16.77 -0.82 -0.87
N ILE A 66 16.26 -2.05 -0.73
CA ILE A 66 14.87 -2.30 -0.33
C ILE A 66 14.56 -1.73 1.05
N LEU A 67 15.44 -1.91 2.03
CA LEU A 67 15.24 -1.37 3.38
C LEU A 67 15.27 0.17 3.39
N GLU A 68 16.15 0.79 2.61
CA GLU A 68 16.18 2.24 2.43
C GLU A 68 14.90 2.78 1.79
N ALA A 69 14.34 2.04 0.82
CA ALA A 69 13.07 2.39 0.20
C ALA A 69 11.91 2.38 1.21
N LEU A 70 11.85 1.35 2.05
CA LEU A 70 10.87 1.25 3.15
C LEU A 70 10.99 2.42 4.12
N GLU A 71 12.22 2.78 4.50
CA GLU A 71 12.47 3.90 5.41
C GLU A 71 12.10 5.25 4.77
N ARG A 72 12.37 5.42 3.48
CA ARG A 72 11.96 6.60 2.70
C ARG A 72 10.44 6.74 2.69
N GLU A 73 9.71 5.67 2.38
CA GLU A 73 8.24 5.67 2.39
C GLU A 73 7.69 6.00 3.78
N ARG A 74 8.27 5.41 4.83
CA ARG A 74 7.90 5.70 6.22
C ARG A 74 8.08 7.18 6.55
N LYS A 75 9.23 7.77 6.19
CA LYS A 75 9.50 9.21 6.38
C LYS A 75 8.54 10.09 5.59
N THR A 76 8.26 9.75 4.34
CA THR A 76 7.29 10.48 3.51
C THR A 76 5.90 10.44 4.13
N SER A 77 5.46 9.28 4.61
CA SER A 77 4.18 9.14 5.30
C SER A 77 4.12 9.95 6.59
N LEU A 78 5.21 10.00 7.38
CA LEU A 78 5.28 10.82 8.60
C LEU A 78 5.28 12.32 8.30
N ASN A 79 6.02 12.76 7.28
CA ASN A 79 6.07 14.17 6.87
C ASN A 79 4.71 14.64 6.32
N ALA A 80 4.02 13.80 5.55
CA ALA A 80 2.67 14.11 5.07
C ALA A 80 1.68 14.30 6.22
N LEU A 81 1.81 13.54 7.31
CA LEU A 81 0.99 13.73 8.52
C LEU A 81 1.26 15.09 9.17
N SER A 82 2.52 15.49 9.30
CA SER A 82 2.90 16.79 9.86
C SER A 82 2.46 17.96 8.98
N LEU A 83 2.53 17.83 7.65
CA LEU A 83 2.00 18.82 6.71
C LEU A 83 0.47 18.97 6.84
N ASN A 84 -0.25 17.86 7.04
CA ASN A 84 -1.70 17.89 7.19
C ASN A 84 -2.17 18.54 8.50
N GLU A 85 -1.39 18.44 9.59
CA GLU A 85 -1.66 19.18 10.83
C GLU A 85 -1.59 20.70 10.59
N ASN A 86 -0.64 21.16 9.78
CA ASN A 86 -0.51 22.57 9.40
C ASN A 86 -1.59 23.02 8.40
N ILE A 87 -2.09 22.12 7.54
CA ILE A 87 -3.15 22.41 6.56
C ILE A 87 -4.55 22.40 7.21
N LYS A 88 -4.79 21.60 8.26
CA LYS A 88 -6.06 21.62 9.01
C LYS A 88 -6.38 22.97 9.64
N ILE A 89 -5.36 23.79 9.94
CA ILE A 89 -5.53 25.14 10.47
C ILE A 89 -6.17 26.09 9.42
N SER A 90 -6.13 25.77 8.12
CA SER A 90 -6.59 26.67 7.05
C SER A 90 -7.78 26.17 6.21
N LYS A 91 -8.37 24.99 6.51
CA LYS A 91 -9.39 24.38 5.62
C LYS A 91 -10.57 23.72 6.36
N VAL A 92 -11.09 24.40 7.37
CA VAL A 92 -12.45 24.15 7.85
C VAL A 92 -13.33 25.23 7.24
N GLU A 93 -13.97 24.94 6.11
CA GLU A 93 -15.31 25.45 5.74
C GLU A 93 -15.74 25.04 4.32
N ASN A 94 -16.86 24.30 4.26
CA ASN A 94 -17.93 24.32 3.24
C ASN A 94 -17.74 23.53 1.91
N LYS A 95 -18.56 22.45 1.70
CA LYS A 95 -19.69 22.43 0.71
C LYS A 95 -20.32 21.08 0.27
N THR A 96 -19.88 19.87 0.65
CA THR A 96 -20.37 18.63 -0.04
C THR A 96 -21.16 17.62 0.81
N THR A 97 -21.61 18.01 2.00
CA THR A 97 -21.97 17.04 3.05
C THR A 97 -23.38 16.45 2.92
N THR A 98 -24.36 17.11 2.29
CA THR A 98 -25.77 16.70 2.50
C THR A 98 -26.31 15.71 1.45
N GLU A 99 -25.86 15.75 0.20
CA GLU A 99 -26.42 14.90 -0.88
C GLU A 99 -25.85 13.47 -0.89
N ASN A 100 -24.62 13.27 -0.42
CA ASN A 100 -23.96 11.96 -0.38
C ASN A 100 -24.45 11.04 0.76
N ILE A 101 -25.08 11.60 1.80
CA ILE A 101 -25.53 10.83 2.98
C ILE A 101 -26.75 9.95 2.63
N LYS A 102 -27.64 10.43 1.75
CA LYS A 102 -28.91 9.75 1.43
C LYS A 102 -28.76 8.57 0.48
N TYR A 103 -27.82 8.65 -0.47
CA TYR A 103 -27.48 7.54 -1.39
C TYR A 103 -26.79 6.36 -0.68
N ASN A 104 -26.15 6.63 0.46
CA ASN A 104 -25.39 5.63 1.21
C ASN A 104 -26.27 4.74 2.10
N GLN A 105 -27.31 5.26 2.76
CA GLN A 105 -28.12 4.46 3.70
C GLN A 105 -28.80 3.23 3.08
N GLN A 106 -29.29 3.31 1.83
CA GLN A 106 -29.97 2.19 1.15
C GLN A 106 -29.01 1.09 0.66
N THR A 107 -27.73 1.40 0.47
CA THR A 107 -26.74 0.45 -0.06
C THR A 107 -26.31 -0.58 0.99
N PHE A 108 -26.39 -0.23 2.28
CA PHE A 108 -25.74 -0.97 3.37
C PHE A 108 -26.65 -1.86 4.23
N ALA A 109 -27.93 -2.06 3.86
CA ALA A 109 -28.75 -3.14 4.42
C ALA A 109 -28.18 -4.55 4.13
N ASN A 110 -27.23 -4.66 3.19
CA ASN A 110 -26.61 -5.92 2.77
C ASN A 110 -25.20 -6.13 3.38
N LEU A 111 -24.86 -5.45 4.49
CA LEU A 111 -23.54 -5.51 5.13
C LEU A 111 -23.43 -6.52 6.29
N GLU A 112 -24.49 -7.27 6.59
CA GLU A 112 -24.43 -8.32 7.63
C GLU A 112 -23.49 -9.46 7.25
N ASP A 113 -23.38 -9.79 5.96
CA ASP A 113 -22.52 -10.89 5.48
C ASP A 113 -21.06 -10.45 5.18
N PHE A 114 -20.69 -9.21 5.49
CA PHE A 114 -19.34 -8.73 5.24
C PHE A 114 -18.39 -9.12 6.38
N PRO A 115 -17.13 -9.45 6.06
CA PRO A 115 -16.10 -9.59 7.07
C PRO A 115 -16.01 -8.32 7.94
N GLU A 116 -15.87 -8.50 9.25
CA GLU A 116 -15.92 -7.41 10.24
C GLU A 116 -14.91 -6.28 9.95
N LEU A 117 -13.71 -6.65 9.47
CA LEU A 117 -12.68 -5.69 9.05
C LEU A 117 -13.07 -4.90 7.80
N GLU A 118 -13.73 -5.52 6.81
CA GLU A 118 -14.21 -4.82 5.62
C GLU A 118 -15.35 -3.86 6.00
N LYS A 119 -16.27 -4.31 6.84
CA LYS A 119 -17.34 -3.48 7.41
C LYS A 119 -16.77 -2.26 8.12
N LYS A 120 -15.82 -2.46 9.04
CA LYS A 120 -15.20 -1.38 9.82
C LYS A 120 -14.46 -0.36 8.95
N VAL A 121 -13.69 -0.82 7.96
CA VAL A 121 -12.99 0.07 7.00
C VAL A 121 -13.98 0.88 6.16
N LEU A 122 -15.04 0.26 5.64
CA LEU A 122 -16.05 0.96 4.86
C LEU A 122 -16.86 1.94 5.73
N THR A 123 -17.24 1.55 6.95
CA THR A 123 -17.93 2.44 7.91
C THR A 123 -17.14 3.71 8.19
N LEU A 124 -15.84 3.58 8.47
CA LEU A 124 -14.97 4.73 8.73
C LEU A 124 -14.76 5.57 7.46
N LEU A 125 -14.56 4.93 6.31
CA LEU A 125 -14.32 5.65 5.05
C LEU A 125 -15.52 6.52 4.64
N TYR A 126 -16.73 5.98 4.78
CA TYR A 126 -17.96 6.67 4.40
C TYR A 126 -18.59 7.48 5.54
N GLY A 127 -17.94 7.54 6.71
CA GLY A 127 -18.42 8.29 7.86
C GLY A 127 -19.76 7.84 8.41
N LEU A 128 -20.06 6.55 8.30
CA LEU A 128 -21.38 5.99 8.63
C LEU A 128 -21.63 5.85 10.14
N ALA A 129 -20.58 5.90 10.97
CA ALA A 129 -20.71 5.86 12.43
C ALA A 129 -20.92 7.27 13.00
N ASP A 130 -20.06 8.22 12.62
CA ASP A 130 -19.94 9.51 13.33
C ASP A 130 -20.19 10.72 12.41
N ASN A 131 -20.75 10.51 11.21
CA ASN A 131 -20.86 11.50 10.11
C ASN A 131 -19.52 12.10 9.64
N ASN A 132 -18.40 11.59 10.13
CA ASN A 132 -17.06 12.01 9.75
C ASN A 132 -16.42 10.95 8.84
N SER A 133 -16.14 11.29 7.58
CA SER A 133 -15.37 10.44 6.68
C SER A 133 -13.88 10.47 7.08
N TYR A 134 -13.29 9.30 7.26
CA TYR A 134 -11.86 9.17 7.57
C TYR A 134 -11.05 8.79 6.32
N ASP A 135 -9.90 9.43 6.15
CA ASP A 135 -8.94 9.06 5.11
C ASP A 135 -8.26 7.71 5.42
N LEU A 136 -7.77 7.02 4.40
CA LEU A 136 -7.05 5.74 4.56
C LEU A 136 -5.91 5.79 5.58
N THR A 137 -5.26 6.94 5.70
CA THR A 137 -4.17 7.17 6.66
C THR A 137 -4.71 7.31 8.09
N GLN A 138 -5.87 7.93 8.28
CA GLN A 138 -6.52 8.01 9.59
C GLN A 138 -7.07 6.64 10.00
N ILE A 139 -7.69 5.92 9.07
CA ILE A 139 -8.17 4.55 9.29
C ILE A 139 -7.01 3.61 9.62
N SER A 140 -5.87 3.77 8.94
CA SER A 140 -4.63 3.03 9.24
C SER A 140 -4.19 3.19 10.70
N LYS A 141 -4.23 4.42 11.22
CA LYS A 141 -3.93 4.69 12.64
C LYS A 141 -4.97 4.11 13.59
N ILE A 142 -6.26 4.22 13.27
CA ILE A 142 -7.37 3.75 14.11
C ILE A 142 -7.39 2.22 14.22
N LEU A 143 -7.07 1.53 13.13
CA LEU A 143 -7.11 0.06 13.06
C LEU A 143 -5.76 -0.59 13.34
N ASP A 144 -4.71 0.21 13.57
CA ASP A 144 -3.31 -0.25 13.68
C ASP A 144 -2.92 -1.17 12.51
N LEU A 145 -3.29 -0.77 11.30
CA LEU A 145 -3.02 -1.49 10.06
C LEU A 145 -2.23 -0.60 9.10
N PRO A 146 -1.29 -1.14 8.31
CA PRO A 146 -0.63 -0.37 7.25
C PRO A 146 -1.65 0.25 6.28
N ARG A 147 -1.40 1.47 5.81
CA ARG A 147 -2.29 2.18 4.87
C ARG A 147 -2.64 1.36 3.63
N GLU A 148 -1.67 0.66 3.08
CA GLU A 148 -1.88 -0.23 1.92
C GLU A 148 -2.76 -1.43 2.28
N ARG A 149 -2.63 -1.96 3.50
CA ARG A 149 -3.52 -3.02 4.00
C ARG A 149 -4.96 -2.52 4.09
N VAL A 150 -5.17 -1.29 4.58
CA VAL A 150 -6.50 -0.64 4.59
C VAL A 150 -7.03 -0.44 3.15
N ARG A 151 -6.17 -0.04 2.21
CA ARG A 151 -6.52 0.10 0.79
C ARG A 151 -6.98 -1.23 0.18
N GLN A 152 -6.25 -2.31 0.43
CA GLN A 152 -6.61 -3.65 -0.03
C GLN A 152 -7.94 -4.13 0.56
N ILE A 153 -8.16 -3.91 1.87
CA ILE A 153 -9.43 -4.25 2.54
C ILE A 153 -10.59 -3.47 1.91
N LYS A 154 -10.40 -2.16 1.66
CA LYS A 154 -11.38 -1.34 0.93
C LYS A 154 -11.72 -1.93 -0.44
N GLU A 155 -10.71 -2.26 -1.25
CA GLU A 155 -10.94 -2.81 -2.59
C GLU A 155 -11.69 -4.14 -2.56
N LYS A 156 -11.39 -5.01 -1.59
CA LYS A 156 -12.11 -6.28 -1.40
C LYS A 156 -13.58 -6.04 -1.06
N GLY A 157 -13.85 -5.13 -0.10
CA GLY A 157 -15.21 -4.75 0.26
C GLY A 157 -15.99 -4.17 -0.93
N LEU A 158 -15.40 -3.25 -1.70
CA LEU A 158 -16.03 -2.67 -2.89
C LEU A 158 -16.29 -3.70 -4.00
N ARG A 159 -15.38 -4.66 -4.20
CA ARG A 159 -15.59 -5.76 -5.16
C ARG A 159 -16.76 -6.64 -4.74
N ARG A 160 -16.89 -6.94 -3.45
CA ARG A 160 -18.02 -7.72 -2.91
C ARG A 160 -19.34 -6.97 -3.06
N LEU A 161 -19.36 -5.67 -2.74
CA LEU A 161 -20.53 -4.81 -2.94
C LEU A 161 -21.01 -4.80 -4.40
N ARG A 162 -20.08 -4.63 -5.36
CA ARG A 162 -20.42 -4.66 -6.79
C ARG A 162 -21.06 -5.97 -7.22
N ARG A 163 -20.58 -7.11 -6.71
CA ARG A 163 -21.18 -8.43 -7.03
C ARG A 163 -22.62 -8.54 -6.52
N ILE A 164 -22.87 -8.09 -5.29
CA ILE A 164 -24.21 -8.14 -4.69
C ILE A 164 -25.19 -7.27 -5.48
N GLN A 165 -24.79 -6.05 -5.85
CA GLN A 165 -25.61 -5.18 -6.69
C GLN A 165 -25.90 -5.82 -8.05
N GLN A 166 -24.90 -6.40 -8.71
CA GLN A 166 -25.07 -7.08 -10.01
C GLN A 166 -26.02 -8.28 -9.95
N HIS A 167 -26.06 -9.01 -8.84
CA HIS A 167 -27.01 -10.11 -8.66
C HIS A 167 -28.45 -9.60 -8.49
N LYS A 168 -28.67 -8.49 -7.78
CA LYS A 168 -30.01 -7.88 -7.63
C LYS A 168 -30.61 -7.44 -8.96
N TYR A 169 -29.82 -6.80 -9.84
CA TYR A 169 -30.30 -6.35 -11.16
C TYR A 169 -30.56 -7.47 -12.17
N LYS A 170 -30.13 -8.72 -11.90
CA LYS A 170 -30.35 -9.88 -12.78
C LYS A 170 -31.52 -10.77 -12.34
N SER A 171 -32.09 -10.50 -11.16
CA SER A 171 -33.21 -11.23 -10.56
C SER A 171 -34.54 -10.47 -10.64
N GLU A 172 -34.54 -9.29 -11.27
CA GLU A 172 -35.73 -8.53 -11.72
C GLU A 172 -35.80 -8.62 -13.25
#